data_AF-A0A514XNY0-F1
#
_entry.id   AF-A0A514XNY0-F1
#
_cell.length_a   1.000
_cell.length_b   1.000
_cell.length_c   1.000
_cell.angle_alpha   90.00
_cell.angle_beta   90.00
_cell.angle_gamma   90.00
#
_symmetry.space_group_name_H-M   'P 1'
#
loop_
_entity.id
_entity.type
_entity.pdbx_description
1 polymer ?
#
loop_
_entity_poly.entity_id
_entity_poly.type
_entity_poly.pdbx_seq_one_letter_code
_entity_poly.pdbx_strand_id
1 'polypeptide(L)'
;MKSWRDLGFEIEITKDQSPTLRLLESLDPAKPYGESMHHSGGASTETTHLYGNVAADVLEKVDNPHFMVVGLGLGYIEMNIAREALKRNKSVGLITSYESIPELREFFYLWLHDQYSSLLPDVAAVYDDALMHVLKGTEIQVSELKSFLKQHFVNLTDIHGSLHEGIKFVSRYHGFFYDAFSSKTHPHLWGEDFLNRLLLESSAEQSVLTTYACKSNMKRALRMQGFVVTERPGFFSKRGSTLGVKAFPIVDQ
;
A
#
# COMPACT_ATOMS: atom_id res chain seq x y z
N MET A 1 10.59 -11.88 -20.43
CA MET A 1 10.10 -10.86 -19.48
C MET A 1 8.65 -10.57 -19.86
N LYS A 2 7.73 -10.53 -18.89
CA LYS A 2 6.32 -10.23 -19.14
C LYS A 2 6.12 -8.70 -19.13
N SER A 3 5.15 -8.22 -19.89
CA SER A 3 4.70 -6.82 -19.91
C SER A 3 3.48 -6.63 -19.00
N TRP A 4 3.12 -5.38 -18.68
CA TRP A 4 1.86 -5.08 -17.97
C TRP A 4 0.63 -5.69 -18.65
N ARG A 5 0.62 -5.70 -19.99
CA ARG A 5 -0.49 -6.26 -20.77
C ARG A 5 -0.60 -7.78 -20.62
N ASP A 6 0.53 -8.48 -20.50
CA ASP A 6 0.54 -9.93 -20.23
C ASP A 6 -0.01 -10.27 -18.85
N LEU A 7 0.07 -9.33 -17.90
CA LEU A 7 -0.53 -9.43 -16.57
C LEU A 7 -2.00 -8.99 -16.54
N GLY A 8 -2.57 -8.58 -17.67
CA GLY A 8 -3.95 -8.08 -17.73
C GLY A 8 -4.11 -6.62 -17.32
N PHE A 9 -3.05 -5.82 -17.38
CA PHE A 9 -3.07 -4.38 -17.05
C PHE A 9 -2.77 -3.49 -18.26
N GLU A 10 -3.26 -2.27 -18.20
CA GLU A 10 -2.74 -1.15 -18.98
C GLU A 10 -2.27 -0.02 -18.07
N ILE A 11 -1.29 0.74 -18.56
CA ILE A 11 -0.77 1.92 -17.88
C ILE A 11 -1.78 3.06 -18.04
N GLU A 12 -2.12 3.73 -16.95
CA GLU A 12 -2.95 4.92 -16.91
C GLU A 12 -2.18 6.06 -16.25
N ILE A 13 -2.13 7.23 -16.88
CA ILE A 13 -1.54 8.44 -16.29
C ILE A 13 -2.65 9.23 -15.59
N THR A 14 -2.49 9.43 -14.29
CA THR A 14 -3.46 10.14 -13.47
C THR A 14 -3.29 11.67 -13.59
N LYS A 15 -4.22 12.47 -13.07
CA LYS A 15 -4.18 13.94 -13.20
C LYS A 15 -2.96 14.58 -12.55
N ASP A 16 -2.40 13.98 -11.50
CA ASP A 16 -1.16 14.46 -10.88
C ASP A 16 0.12 14.03 -11.64
N GLN A 17 -0.05 13.42 -12.82
CA GLN A 17 0.97 12.87 -13.73
C GLN A 17 1.63 11.57 -13.26
N SER A 18 1.27 11.08 -12.08
CA SER A 18 1.81 9.81 -11.62
C SER A 18 1.14 8.62 -12.33
N PRO A 19 1.92 7.58 -12.68
CA PRO A 19 1.38 6.41 -13.34
C PRO A 19 0.61 5.51 -12.36
N THR A 20 -0.39 4.82 -12.89
CA THR A 20 -1.10 3.72 -12.22
C THR A 20 -1.36 2.60 -13.21
N LEU A 21 -1.85 1.47 -12.72
CA LEU A 21 -2.29 0.35 -13.55
C LEU A 21 -3.81 0.20 -13.46
N ARG A 22 -4.44 -0.09 -14.59
CA ARG A 22 -5.86 -0.45 -14.66
C ARG A 22 -6.03 -1.83 -15.27
N LEU A 23 -6.89 -2.64 -14.66
CA LEU A 23 -7.25 -3.94 -15.21
C LEU A 23 -7.88 -3.76 -16.61
N LEU A 24 -7.43 -4.57 -17.56
CA LEU A 24 -7.98 -4.60 -18.92
C LEU A 24 -9.43 -5.10 -18.90
N GLU A 25 -9.69 -6.16 -18.12
CA GLU A 25 -11.00 -6.77 -18.02
C GLU A 25 -11.78 -6.22 -16.83
N SER A 26 -13.08 -5.97 -17.04
CA SER A 26 -13.98 -5.60 -15.96
C SER A 26 -14.62 -6.82 -15.34
N LEU A 27 -14.63 -6.87 -14.00
CA LEU A 27 -15.49 -7.77 -13.25
C LEU A 27 -16.96 -7.30 -13.22
N ASP A 28 -17.23 -6.09 -13.71
CA ASP A 28 -18.57 -5.54 -13.84
C ASP A 28 -18.97 -5.55 -15.34
N PRO A 29 -19.86 -6.45 -15.77
CA PRO A 29 -20.22 -6.57 -17.19
C PRO A 29 -20.91 -5.31 -17.74
N ALA A 30 -21.32 -4.37 -16.88
CA ALA A 30 -21.85 -3.08 -17.29
C ALA A 30 -20.75 -2.02 -17.57
N LYS A 31 -19.48 -2.35 -17.34
CA LYS A 31 -18.35 -1.42 -17.54
C LYS A 31 -17.40 -1.94 -18.62
N PRO A 32 -16.99 -1.08 -19.57
CA PRO A 32 -16.05 -1.46 -20.62
C PRO A 32 -14.61 -1.62 -20.14
N TYR A 33 -14.29 -1.24 -18.90
CA TYR A 33 -12.95 -1.19 -18.34
C TYR A 33 -12.90 -1.77 -16.92
N GLY A 34 -11.75 -2.35 -16.57
CA GLY A 34 -11.49 -2.88 -15.23
C GLY A 34 -11.21 -1.82 -14.17
N GLU A 35 -11.02 -2.29 -12.95
CA GLU A 35 -10.69 -1.45 -11.79
C GLU A 35 -9.25 -0.90 -11.90
N SER A 36 -9.08 0.41 -11.68
CA SER A 36 -7.76 1.03 -11.52
C SER A 36 -7.23 0.77 -10.11
N MET A 37 -5.91 0.58 -9.96
CA MET A 37 -5.27 0.48 -8.64
C MET A 37 -5.44 1.78 -7.83
N HIS A 38 -5.41 2.94 -8.49
CA HIS A 38 -5.54 4.24 -7.85
C HIS A 38 -6.63 5.10 -8.51
N HIS A 39 -7.00 6.19 -7.85
CA HIS A 39 -7.92 7.20 -8.37
C HIS A 39 -7.30 8.00 -9.51
N SER A 40 -8.08 8.26 -10.55
CA SER A 40 -7.65 9.02 -11.73
C SER A 40 -7.24 10.47 -11.43
N GLY A 41 -7.60 11.00 -10.25
CA GLY A 41 -7.16 12.31 -9.77
C GLY A 41 -5.68 12.40 -9.39
N GLY A 42 -5.01 11.27 -9.13
CA GLY A 42 -3.60 11.27 -8.76
C GLY A 42 -3.21 10.07 -7.92
N ALA A 43 -2.37 9.17 -8.43
CA ALA A 43 -1.94 7.98 -7.69
C ALA A 43 -0.98 8.33 -6.55
N SER A 44 0.09 9.07 -6.85
CA SER A 44 1.07 9.49 -5.84
C SER A 44 0.45 10.38 -4.77
N THR A 45 -0.38 11.34 -5.16
CA THR A 45 -1.04 12.27 -4.22
C THR A 45 -2.08 11.54 -3.35
N GLU A 46 -2.88 10.63 -3.92
CA GLU A 46 -3.81 9.79 -3.15
C GLU A 46 -3.05 8.98 -2.10
N THR A 47 -1.97 8.30 -2.51
CA THR A 47 -1.20 7.43 -1.62
C THR A 47 -0.48 8.21 -0.52
N THR A 48 0.11 9.36 -0.84
CA THR A 48 0.68 10.25 0.18
C THR A 48 -0.38 10.72 1.17
N HIS A 49 -1.55 11.13 0.71
CA HIS A 49 -2.62 11.61 1.58
C HIS A 49 -3.17 10.51 2.51
N LEU A 50 -3.46 9.32 1.96
CA LEU A 50 -4.10 8.23 2.70
C LEU A 50 -3.13 7.44 3.57
N TYR A 51 -1.92 7.18 3.08
CA TYR A 51 -0.96 6.26 3.67
C TYR A 51 0.31 6.96 4.13
N GLY A 52 0.89 7.85 3.32
CA GLY A 52 2.12 8.57 3.67
C GLY A 52 1.99 9.41 4.94
N ASN A 53 0.91 10.20 5.05
CA ASN A 53 0.66 11.00 6.25
C ASN A 53 0.47 10.12 7.50
N VAL A 54 -0.15 8.95 7.36
CA VAL A 54 -0.32 8.00 8.47
C VAL A 54 1.01 7.33 8.82
N ALA A 55 1.88 7.05 7.85
CA ALA A 55 3.23 6.55 8.09
C ALA A 55 4.06 7.55 8.90
N ALA A 56 4.00 8.82 8.52
CA ALA A 56 4.60 9.93 9.26
C ALA A 56 4.12 9.96 10.73
N ASP A 57 2.81 9.90 10.95
CA ASP A 57 2.22 9.83 12.30
C ASP A 57 2.74 8.65 13.12
N VAL A 58 2.86 7.48 12.50
CA VAL A 58 3.38 6.27 13.14
C VAL A 58 4.85 6.43 13.53
N LEU A 59 5.68 6.92 12.61
CA LEU A 59 7.12 7.15 12.80
C LEU A 59 7.44 8.22 13.87
N GLU A 60 6.54 9.17 14.09
CA GLU A 60 6.71 10.21 15.11
C GLU A 60 6.47 9.68 16.53
N LYS A 61 5.58 8.69 16.69
CA LYS A 61 5.09 8.24 18.00
C LYS A 61 5.62 6.88 18.42
N VAL A 62 6.07 6.07 17.46
CA VAL A 62 6.60 4.74 17.70
C VAL A 62 8.03 4.70 17.22
N ASP A 63 8.94 4.32 18.11
CA ASP A 63 10.31 4.04 17.73
C ASP A 63 10.39 2.65 17.07
N ASN A 64 11.06 2.59 15.91
CA ASN A 64 11.25 1.38 15.13
C ASN A 64 9.94 0.62 14.79
N PRO A 65 8.92 1.29 14.19
CA PRO A 65 7.61 0.70 13.95
C PRO A 65 7.66 -0.41 12.89
N HIS A 66 6.62 -1.25 12.93
CA HIS A 66 6.39 -2.30 11.94
C HIS A 66 5.13 -1.98 11.15
N PHE A 67 5.21 -2.10 9.81
CA PHE A 67 4.12 -1.81 8.89
C PHE A 67 3.69 -3.08 8.16
N MET A 68 2.37 -3.25 8.02
CA MET A 68 1.77 -4.22 7.12
C MET A 68 1.12 -3.49 5.96
N VAL A 69 1.46 -3.89 4.73
CA VAL A 69 0.85 -3.39 3.49
C VAL A 69 0.10 -4.54 2.82
N VAL A 70 -1.19 -4.33 2.56
CA VAL A 70 -2.03 -5.29 1.85
C VAL A 70 -2.25 -4.77 0.43
N GLY A 71 -1.58 -5.38 -0.54
CA GLY A 71 -1.51 -4.90 -1.92
C GLY A 71 -0.22 -4.09 -2.14
N LEU A 72 0.80 -4.72 -2.74
CA LEU A 72 2.01 -4.01 -3.17
C LEU A 72 1.68 -3.10 -4.36
N GLY A 73 1.00 -3.65 -5.38
CA GLY A 73 0.75 -2.93 -6.63
C GLY A 73 2.04 -2.38 -7.25
N LEU A 74 2.14 -1.06 -7.33
CA LEU A 74 3.32 -0.35 -7.83
C LEU A 74 4.32 0.06 -6.73
N GLY A 75 4.09 -0.30 -5.47
CA GLY A 75 4.99 -0.01 -4.35
C GLY A 75 4.90 1.41 -3.79
N TYR A 76 3.86 2.17 -4.15
CA TYR A 76 3.70 3.56 -3.69
C TYR A 76 3.70 3.68 -2.17
N ILE A 77 3.09 2.72 -1.48
CA ILE A 77 2.97 2.75 -0.02
C ILE A 77 4.34 2.53 0.64
N GLU A 78 5.10 1.53 0.18
CA GLU A 78 6.45 1.22 0.62
C GLU A 78 7.38 2.41 0.39
N MET A 79 7.32 3.01 -0.80
CA MET A 79 8.09 4.22 -1.12
C MET A 79 7.71 5.39 -0.21
N ASN A 80 6.42 5.56 0.15
CA ASN A 80 6.00 6.59 1.09
C ASN A 80 6.50 6.31 2.52
N ILE A 81 6.50 5.05 2.99
CA ILE A 81 7.08 4.67 4.29
C ILE A 81 8.57 5.06 4.33
N ALA A 82 9.33 4.66 3.31
CA ALA A 82 10.75 4.97 3.21
C ALA A 82 11.00 6.49 3.17
N ARG A 83 10.23 7.22 2.35
CA ARG A 83 10.31 8.68 2.25
C ARG A 83 10.08 9.36 3.60
N GLU A 84 9.01 9.00 4.32
CA GLU A 84 8.71 9.64 5.60
C GLU A 84 9.70 9.26 6.71
N ALA A 85 10.26 8.05 6.66
CA ALA A 85 11.33 7.61 7.56
C ALA A 85 12.62 8.40 7.33
N LEU A 86 13.05 8.53 6.07
CA LEU A 86 14.23 9.32 5.68
C LEU A 86 14.08 10.80 6.03
N LYS A 87 12.93 11.43 5.72
CA LYS A 87 12.66 12.84 6.07
C LYS A 87 12.79 13.12 7.57
N ARG A 88 12.49 12.14 8.41
CA ARG A 88 12.49 12.25 9.88
C ARG A 88 13.73 11.67 10.53
N ASN A 89 14.65 11.09 9.76
CA ASN A 89 15.77 10.31 10.28
C ASN A 89 15.31 9.24 11.31
N LYS A 90 14.23 8.51 10.98
CA LYS A 90 13.64 7.46 11.80
C LYS A 90 13.92 6.08 11.20
N SER A 91 14.11 5.09 12.06
CA SER A 91 14.22 3.68 11.63
C SER A 91 12.83 3.05 11.50
N VAL A 92 12.75 2.00 10.69
CA VAL A 92 11.59 1.10 10.58
C VAL A 92 12.06 -0.30 10.94
N GLY A 93 11.30 -1.02 11.76
CA GLY A 93 11.68 -2.37 12.16
C GLY A 93 11.33 -3.40 11.08
N LEU A 94 10.14 -3.30 10.49
CA LEU A 94 9.70 -4.22 9.44
C LEU A 94 8.69 -3.56 8.50
N ILE A 95 8.77 -3.90 7.21
CA ILE A 95 7.73 -3.65 6.21
C ILE A 95 7.31 -5.02 5.67
N THR A 96 6.10 -5.46 5.99
CA THR A 96 5.53 -6.71 5.45
C THR A 96 4.51 -6.37 4.37
N SER A 97 4.87 -6.59 3.12
CA SER A 97 3.98 -6.35 1.97
C SER A 97 3.43 -7.66 1.42
N TYR A 98 2.12 -7.69 1.14
CA TYR A 98 1.42 -8.82 0.53
C TYR A 98 0.97 -8.48 -0.89
N GLU A 99 1.23 -9.38 -1.84
CA GLU A 99 0.82 -9.22 -3.23
C GLU A 99 0.53 -10.59 -3.85
N SER A 100 -0.69 -10.76 -4.34
CA SER A 100 -1.16 -12.04 -4.85
C SER A 100 -0.63 -12.33 -6.25
N ILE A 101 -0.27 -11.31 -7.03
CA ILE A 101 0.25 -11.45 -8.39
C ILE A 101 1.78 -11.65 -8.32
N PRO A 102 2.32 -12.84 -8.61
CA PRO A 102 3.76 -13.12 -8.50
C PRO A 102 4.63 -12.16 -9.29
N GLU A 103 4.19 -11.80 -10.50
CA GLU A 103 4.91 -10.91 -11.40
C GLU A 103 5.02 -9.48 -10.86
N LEU A 104 4.02 -8.96 -10.13
CA LEU A 104 4.12 -7.63 -9.51
C LEU A 104 5.21 -7.61 -8.43
N ARG A 105 5.36 -8.71 -7.68
CA ARG A 105 6.43 -8.87 -6.69
C ARG A 105 7.79 -8.95 -7.36
N GLU A 106 7.89 -9.77 -8.41
CA GLU A 106 9.11 -9.94 -9.19
C GLU A 106 9.53 -8.63 -9.82
N PHE A 107 8.62 -7.91 -10.47
CA PHE A 107 8.95 -6.65 -11.15
C PHE A 107 9.43 -5.58 -10.17
N PHE A 108 8.71 -5.39 -9.05
CA PHE A 108 9.13 -4.44 -8.02
C PHE A 108 10.50 -4.82 -7.44
N TYR A 109 10.74 -6.10 -7.13
CA TYR A 109 12.02 -6.58 -6.62
C TYR A 109 13.16 -6.32 -7.61
N LEU A 110 12.99 -6.72 -8.88
CA LEU A 110 14.00 -6.51 -9.92
C LEU A 110 14.30 -5.02 -10.12
N TRP A 111 13.27 -4.18 -10.15
CA TRP A 111 13.43 -2.72 -10.26
C TRP A 111 14.16 -2.13 -9.05
N LEU A 112 13.75 -2.54 -7.84
CA LEU A 112 14.35 -2.08 -6.60
C LEU A 112 15.83 -2.44 -6.55
N HIS A 113 16.19 -3.66 -6.97
CA HIS A 113 17.57 -4.20 -7.01
C HIS A 113 18.37 -3.81 -8.26
N ASP A 114 17.88 -2.85 -9.05
CA ASP A 114 18.54 -2.34 -10.25
C ASP A 114 18.86 -3.42 -11.29
N GLN A 115 18.08 -4.51 -11.31
CA GLN A 115 18.18 -5.61 -12.28
C GLN A 115 17.40 -5.30 -13.56
N TYR A 116 17.62 -4.11 -14.12
CA TYR A 116 16.86 -3.57 -15.26
C TYR A 116 16.93 -4.43 -16.52
N SER A 117 18.02 -5.19 -16.73
CA SER A 117 18.13 -6.13 -17.87
C SER A 117 17.13 -7.28 -17.82
N SER A 118 16.53 -7.52 -16.65
CA SER A 118 15.50 -8.53 -16.40
C SER A 118 14.08 -7.94 -16.42
N LEU A 119 13.94 -6.66 -16.78
CA LEU A 119 12.66 -5.97 -16.97
C LEU A 119 12.50 -5.49 -18.41
N LEU A 120 11.25 -5.42 -18.86
CA LEU A 120 10.95 -4.64 -20.06
C LEU A 120 11.10 -3.14 -19.74
N PRO A 121 11.54 -2.32 -20.70
CA PRO A 121 11.78 -0.89 -20.47
C PRO A 121 10.55 -0.12 -19.96
N ASP A 122 9.35 -0.46 -20.43
CA ASP A 122 8.09 0.16 -20.00
C ASP A 122 7.71 -0.23 -18.56
N VAL A 123 8.01 -1.46 -18.14
CA VAL A 123 7.85 -1.91 -16.75
C VAL A 123 8.76 -1.11 -15.82
N ALA A 124 10.05 -0.99 -16.16
CA ALA A 124 11.00 -0.20 -15.38
C ALA A 124 10.60 1.28 -15.30
N ALA A 125 10.22 1.88 -16.43
CA ALA A 125 9.85 3.29 -16.52
C ALA A 125 8.66 3.64 -15.62
N VAL A 126 7.65 2.76 -15.51
CA VAL A 126 6.50 2.99 -14.62
C VAL A 126 6.92 3.11 -13.15
N TYR A 127 7.85 2.28 -12.69
CA TYR A 127 8.36 2.37 -11.31
C TYR A 127 9.28 3.57 -11.11
N ASP A 128 10.15 3.88 -12.08
CA ASP A 128 11.00 5.07 -12.03
C ASP A 128 10.12 6.34 -11.95
N ASP A 129 9.09 6.45 -12.79
CA ASP A 129 8.14 7.56 -12.77
C ASP A 129 7.37 7.63 -11.45
N ALA A 130 6.88 6.49 -10.94
CA ALA A 130 6.20 6.43 -9.64
C ALA A 130 7.10 6.95 -8.51
N LEU A 131 8.36 6.50 -8.46
CA LEU A 131 9.34 6.93 -7.47
C LEU A 131 9.62 8.44 -7.57
N MET A 132 9.81 8.97 -8.78
CA MET A 132 10.04 10.39 -8.99
C MET A 132 8.87 11.24 -8.48
N HIS A 133 7.62 10.77 -8.64
CA HIS A 133 6.45 11.44 -8.07
C HIS A 133 6.41 11.35 -6.55
N VAL A 134 6.78 10.20 -5.95
CA VAL A 134 6.88 10.06 -4.50
C VAL A 134 7.92 11.01 -3.90
N LEU A 135 9.06 11.19 -4.57
CA LEU A 135 10.14 12.06 -4.11
C LEU A 135 9.92 13.56 -4.39
N LYS A 136 8.87 13.92 -5.13
CA LYS A 136 8.59 15.30 -5.52
C LYS A 136 8.50 16.22 -4.29
N GLY A 137 9.29 17.29 -4.31
CA GLY A 137 9.33 18.26 -3.21
C GLY A 137 10.15 17.81 -2.01
N THR A 138 10.98 16.78 -2.15
CA THR A 138 11.94 16.32 -1.14
C THR A 138 13.37 16.45 -1.64
N GLU A 139 14.34 16.46 -0.73
CA GLU A 139 15.78 16.42 -1.04
C GLU A 139 16.35 14.99 -1.11
N ILE A 140 15.50 13.99 -0.84
CA ILE A 140 15.88 12.58 -0.81
C ILE A 140 16.25 12.12 -2.22
N GLN A 141 17.40 11.48 -2.34
CA GLN A 141 17.87 10.89 -3.59
C GLN A 141 17.20 9.53 -3.84
N VAL A 142 17.04 9.19 -5.12
CA VAL A 142 16.55 7.87 -5.57
C VAL A 142 17.35 6.73 -4.95
N SER A 143 18.67 6.86 -4.89
CA SER A 143 19.56 5.86 -4.31
C SER A 143 19.35 5.67 -2.81
N GLU A 144 19.04 6.73 -2.05
CA GLU A 144 18.77 6.66 -0.61
C GLU A 144 17.48 5.91 -0.34
N LEU A 145 16.41 6.23 -1.07
CA LEU A 145 15.12 5.56 -0.93
C LEU A 145 15.22 4.09 -1.34
N LYS A 146 15.83 3.77 -2.49
CA LYS A 146 16.05 2.39 -2.89
C LYS A 146 16.91 1.64 -1.88
N SER A 147 17.99 2.24 -1.40
CA SER A 147 18.86 1.63 -0.38
C SER A 147 18.09 1.30 0.90
N PHE A 148 17.23 2.22 1.36
CA PHE A 148 16.35 1.98 2.51
C PHE A 148 15.44 0.77 2.27
N LEU A 149 14.74 0.72 1.13
CA LEU A 149 13.82 -0.38 0.82
C LEU A 149 14.54 -1.72 0.61
N LYS A 150 15.73 -1.73 0.02
CA LYS A 150 16.55 -2.95 -0.14
C LYS A 150 16.88 -3.62 1.20
N GLN A 151 16.99 -2.85 2.28
CA GLN A 151 17.22 -3.39 3.64
C GLN A 151 16.00 -4.15 4.17
N HIS A 152 14.80 -3.84 3.68
CA HIS A 152 13.56 -4.51 4.04
C HIS A 152 13.15 -5.62 3.06
N PHE A 153 13.61 -5.53 1.81
CA PHE A 153 13.31 -6.49 0.75
C PHE A 153 14.60 -7.06 0.16
N VAL A 154 15.38 -7.76 1.00
CA VAL A 154 16.68 -8.33 0.62
C VAL A 154 16.50 -9.44 -0.40
N ASN A 155 15.43 -10.23 -0.24
CA ASN A 155 15.05 -11.35 -1.10
C ASN A 155 13.64 -11.14 -1.64
N LEU A 156 13.34 -11.71 -2.80
CA LEU A 156 11.99 -11.69 -3.37
C LEU A 156 10.94 -12.28 -2.40
N THR A 157 11.33 -13.24 -1.56
CA THR A 157 10.46 -13.88 -0.56
C THR A 157 10.08 -12.95 0.60
N ASP A 158 10.76 -11.82 0.76
CA ASP A 158 10.41 -10.81 1.77
C ASP A 158 9.14 -10.03 1.34
N ILE A 159 8.79 -10.10 0.06
CA ILE A 159 7.48 -9.69 -0.46
C ILE A 159 6.57 -10.92 -0.46
N HIS A 160 5.64 -10.96 0.48
CA HIS A 160 4.77 -12.10 0.69
C HIS A 160 3.78 -12.24 -0.47
N GLY A 161 3.39 -13.49 -0.76
CA GLY A 161 2.35 -13.79 -1.74
C GLY A 161 0.95 -13.37 -1.26
N SER A 162 -0.07 -14.05 -1.77
CA SER A 162 -1.46 -13.80 -1.39
C SER A 162 -1.67 -13.83 0.13
N LEU A 163 -2.47 -12.89 0.63
CA LEU A 163 -2.95 -12.89 2.02
C LEU A 163 -4.22 -13.77 2.09
N HIS A 164 -4.19 -14.79 2.96
CA HIS A 164 -5.26 -15.79 3.07
C HIS A 164 -5.45 -16.28 4.52
N GLU A 165 -6.51 -17.04 4.77
CA GLU A 165 -6.87 -17.55 6.11
C GLU A 165 -5.84 -18.50 6.74
N GLY A 166 -4.87 -19.02 5.99
CA GLY A 166 -3.82 -19.87 6.53
C GLY A 166 -2.55 -19.12 6.92
N ILE A 167 -2.50 -17.81 6.70
CA ILE A 167 -1.29 -17.02 6.91
C ILE A 167 -0.90 -17.02 8.39
N LYS A 168 0.40 -17.12 8.65
CA LYS A 168 1.00 -16.84 9.95
C LYS A 168 1.66 -15.48 9.88
N PHE A 169 1.24 -14.56 10.75
CA PHE A 169 1.84 -13.24 10.81
C PHE A 169 3.21 -13.33 11.47
N VAL A 170 4.19 -12.64 10.85
CA VAL A 170 5.58 -12.63 11.31
C VAL A 170 5.83 -11.54 12.36
N SER A 171 4.84 -10.68 12.61
CA SER A 171 4.95 -9.60 13.57
C SER A 171 3.61 -9.08 14.06
N ARG A 172 3.68 -8.13 15.00
CA ARG A 172 2.58 -7.22 15.34
C ARG A 172 2.88 -5.84 14.78
N TYR A 173 1.89 -5.22 14.13
CA TYR A 173 2.07 -4.03 13.32
C TYR A 173 1.47 -2.80 13.99
N HIS A 174 2.19 -1.69 13.85
CA HIS A 174 1.81 -0.37 14.33
C HIS A 174 1.07 0.41 13.24
N GLY A 175 1.37 0.15 11.96
CA GLY A 175 0.65 0.70 10.82
C GLY A 175 0.12 -0.40 9.89
N PHE A 176 -1.19 -0.41 9.65
CA PHE A 176 -1.88 -1.27 8.68
C PHE A 176 -2.34 -0.46 7.49
N PHE A 177 -1.69 -0.64 6.35
CA PHE A 177 -2.00 0.07 5.12
C PHE A 177 -2.71 -0.89 4.19
N TYR A 178 -4.04 -0.83 4.26
CA TYR A 178 -4.91 -1.82 3.65
C TYR A 178 -5.43 -1.32 2.31
N ASP A 179 -4.76 -1.76 1.23
CA ASP A 179 -4.94 -1.27 -0.14
C ASP A 179 -5.26 -2.41 -1.13
N ALA A 180 -6.08 -3.36 -0.69
CA ALA A 180 -6.56 -4.43 -1.56
C ALA A 180 -7.53 -3.87 -2.62
N PHE A 181 -7.56 -4.49 -3.81
CA PHE A 181 -8.68 -4.27 -4.74
C PHE A 181 -10.03 -4.49 -4.06
N SER A 182 -11.08 -3.89 -4.62
CA SER A 182 -12.40 -3.87 -4.00
C SER A 182 -12.94 -5.27 -3.68
N SER A 183 -13.96 -5.31 -2.81
CA SER A 183 -14.66 -6.55 -2.45
C SER A 183 -15.33 -7.28 -3.63
N LYS A 184 -15.45 -6.64 -4.81
CA LYS A 184 -15.89 -7.31 -6.04
C LYS A 184 -14.77 -8.20 -6.60
N THR A 185 -13.52 -7.78 -6.41
CA THR A 185 -12.30 -8.40 -6.93
C THR A 185 -11.75 -9.43 -5.95
N HIS A 186 -11.68 -9.10 -4.66
CA HIS A 186 -11.16 -9.99 -3.62
C HIS A 186 -12.09 -10.07 -2.40
N PRO A 187 -13.27 -10.70 -2.51
CA PRO A 187 -14.29 -10.67 -1.46
C PRO A 187 -13.82 -11.21 -0.10
N HIS A 188 -12.95 -12.23 -0.10
CA HIS A 188 -12.46 -12.86 1.14
C HIS A 188 -11.67 -11.90 2.01
N LEU A 189 -10.88 -11.00 1.41
CA LEU A 189 -10.10 -9.99 2.12
C LEU A 189 -11.01 -9.04 2.92
N TRP A 190 -12.24 -8.79 2.44
CA TRP A 190 -13.21 -7.91 3.09
C TRP A 190 -14.23 -8.64 3.98
N GLY A 191 -14.05 -9.94 4.19
CA GLY A 191 -14.86 -10.76 5.09
C GLY A 191 -14.64 -10.36 6.55
N GLU A 192 -15.72 -10.25 7.32
CA GLU A 192 -15.64 -9.80 8.71
C GLU A 192 -14.84 -10.77 9.60
N ASP A 193 -14.98 -12.08 9.40
CA ASP A 193 -14.22 -13.09 10.15
C ASP A 193 -12.71 -12.98 9.87
N PHE A 194 -12.34 -12.86 8.60
CA PHE A 194 -10.96 -12.66 8.19
C PHE A 194 -10.38 -11.37 8.78
N LEU A 195 -11.10 -10.25 8.66
CA LEU A 195 -10.65 -8.96 9.18
C LEU A 195 -10.52 -8.96 10.71
N ASN A 196 -11.45 -9.59 11.44
CA ASN A 196 -11.35 -9.72 12.89
C ASN A 196 -10.11 -10.54 13.28
N ARG A 197 -9.88 -11.67 12.62
CA ARG A 197 -8.70 -12.49 12.88
C ARG A 197 -7.41 -11.74 12.57
N LEU A 198 -7.33 -11.10 11.40
CA LEU A 198 -6.19 -10.27 10.98
C LEU A 198 -5.85 -9.25 12.06
N LEU A 199 -6.81 -8.44 12.46
CA LEU A 199 -6.62 -7.39 13.46
C LEU A 199 -6.28 -7.94 14.84
N LEU A 200 -6.94 -9.03 15.27
CA LEU A 200 -6.67 -9.65 16.57
C LEU A 200 -5.23 -10.20 16.65
N GLU A 201 -4.82 -10.99 15.65
CA GLU A 201 -3.54 -11.70 15.67
C GLU A 201 -2.34 -10.79 15.38
N SER A 202 -2.54 -9.74 14.57
CA SER A 202 -1.41 -8.95 14.06
C SER A 202 -1.37 -7.50 14.53
N SER A 203 -2.39 -6.95 15.19
CA SER A 203 -2.31 -5.56 15.70
C SER A 203 -1.38 -5.43 16.89
N ALA A 204 -0.48 -4.44 16.87
CA ALA A 204 0.22 -4.00 18.07
C ALA A 204 -0.77 -3.33 19.04
N GLU A 205 -0.37 -3.21 20.32
CA GLU A 205 -1.20 -2.57 21.35
C GLU A 205 -1.56 -1.12 20.97
N GLN A 206 -0.59 -0.40 20.41
CA GLN A 206 -0.77 0.90 19.79
C GLN A 206 -0.67 0.74 18.28
N SER A 207 -1.78 0.92 17.58
CA SER A 207 -1.80 0.71 16.13
C SER A 207 -2.81 1.59 15.41
N VAL A 208 -2.52 1.84 14.14
CA VAL A 208 -3.35 2.59 13.22
C VAL A 208 -3.61 1.75 11.97
N LEU A 209 -4.85 1.76 11.49
CA LEU A 209 -5.22 1.21 10.20
C LEU A 209 -5.76 2.32 9.30
N THR A 210 -5.30 2.36 8.06
CA THR A 210 -5.83 3.26 7.03
C THR A 210 -6.16 2.47 5.78
N THR A 211 -7.25 2.85 5.12
CA THR A 211 -7.66 2.28 3.84
C THR A 211 -8.46 3.31 3.05
N TYR A 212 -8.34 3.30 1.72
CA TYR A 212 -9.20 4.09 0.85
C TYR A 212 -10.68 3.72 0.95
N ALA A 213 -11.01 2.54 1.49
CA ALA A 213 -12.38 2.01 1.46
C ALA A 213 -13.21 2.39 2.69
N CYS A 214 -14.48 2.76 2.50
CA CYS A 214 -15.47 3.00 3.57
C CYS A 214 -16.41 1.80 3.82
N LYS A 215 -15.86 0.58 3.85
CA LYS A 215 -16.67 -0.64 3.97
C LYS A 215 -17.17 -0.85 5.41
N SER A 216 -18.45 -1.18 5.56
CA SER A 216 -19.06 -1.46 6.87
C SER A 216 -18.38 -2.60 7.62
N ASN A 217 -17.97 -3.67 6.91
CA ASN A 217 -17.32 -4.84 7.51
C ASN A 217 -15.99 -4.45 8.17
N MET A 218 -15.16 -3.67 7.47
CA MET A 218 -13.92 -3.11 8.02
C MET A 218 -14.20 -2.25 9.26
N LYS A 219 -15.17 -1.34 9.18
CA LYS A 219 -15.55 -0.48 10.32
C LYS A 219 -16.06 -1.29 11.53
N ARG A 220 -16.77 -2.41 11.32
CA ARG A 220 -17.23 -3.29 12.41
C ARG A 220 -16.07 -4.08 13.03
N ALA A 221 -15.22 -4.69 12.20
CA ALA A 221 -14.04 -5.42 12.69
C ALA A 221 -13.10 -4.51 13.49
N LEU A 222 -12.82 -3.30 13.00
CA LEU A 222 -12.04 -2.29 13.72
C LEU A 222 -12.62 -2.01 15.12
N ARG A 223 -13.92 -1.69 15.20
CA ARG A 223 -14.58 -1.43 16.50
C ARG A 223 -14.55 -2.65 17.42
N MET A 224 -14.76 -3.85 16.87
CA MET A 224 -14.71 -5.10 17.64
C MET A 224 -13.32 -5.33 18.25
N GLN A 225 -12.25 -4.93 17.55
CA GLN A 225 -10.87 -5.06 18.03
C GLN A 225 -10.35 -3.84 18.83
N GLY A 226 -11.24 -2.92 19.21
CA GLY A 226 -10.95 -1.79 20.08
C GLY A 226 -10.40 -0.54 19.38
N PHE A 227 -10.54 -0.44 18.06
CA PHE A 227 -10.20 0.78 17.32
C PHE A 227 -11.33 1.79 17.37
N VAL A 228 -10.96 3.06 17.57
CA VAL A 228 -11.82 4.21 17.28
C VAL A 228 -11.79 4.45 15.77
N VAL A 229 -12.96 4.50 15.14
CA VAL A 229 -13.09 4.60 13.68
C VAL A 229 -13.52 6.01 13.28
N THR A 230 -12.71 6.65 12.45
CA THR A 230 -12.99 7.93 11.81
C THR A 230 -13.16 7.74 10.31
N GLU A 231 -14.25 8.24 9.76
CA GLU A 231 -14.44 8.32 8.32
C GLU A 231 -13.86 9.66 7.85
N ARG A 232 -12.79 9.61 7.07
CA ARG A 232 -12.14 10.80 6.52
C ARG A 232 -12.71 11.11 5.14
N PRO A 233 -12.62 12.36 4.67
CA PRO A 233 -12.83 12.65 3.26
C PRO A 233 -12.01 11.70 2.38
N GLY A 234 -12.62 11.22 1.29
CA GLY A 234 -11.88 10.49 0.27
C GLY A 234 -10.97 11.45 -0.49
N PHE A 235 -10.06 10.91 -1.28
CA PHE A 235 -9.27 11.73 -2.18
C PHE A 235 -10.16 12.37 -3.27
N PHE A 236 -10.13 13.70 -3.37
CA PHE A 236 -11.06 14.51 -4.18
C PHE A 236 -12.55 14.20 -3.91
N SER A 237 -13.31 13.78 -4.94
CA SER A 237 -14.76 13.60 -4.90
C SER A 237 -15.21 12.19 -4.47
N LYS A 238 -14.30 11.33 -3.97
CA LYS A 238 -14.65 10.00 -3.46
C LYS A 238 -15.44 10.11 -2.14
N ARG A 239 -16.32 9.11 -1.92
CA ARG A 239 -17.30 9.08 -0.82
C ARG A 239 -16.69 9.09 0.59
N GLY A 240 -15.44 8.68 0.77
CA GLY A 240 -14.72 8.69 2.05
C GLY A 240 -13.51 7.75 2.04
N SER A 241 -12.71 7.77 3.11
CA SER A 241 -11.73 6.74 3.47
C SER A 241 -11.88 6.36 4.96
N THR A 242 -11.33 5.21 5.39
CA THR A 242 -11.43 4.77 6.79
C THR A 242 -10.08 4.91 7.49
N LEU A 243 -10.09 5.52 8.68
CA LEU A 243 -8.99 5.51 9.63
C LEU A 243 -9.46 4.83 10.92
N GLY A 244 -8.74 3.80 11.36
CA GLY A 244 -8.94 3.14 12.65
C GLY A 244 -7.75 3.40 13.55
N VAL A 245 -8.00 3.77 14.80
CA VAL A 245 -6.94 4.15 15.76
C VAL A 245 -7.14 3.40 17.07
N LYS A 246 -6.12 2.69 17.56
CA LYS A 246 -6.16 1.92 18.80
C LYS A 246 -5.03 2.34 19.74
N ALA A 247 -5.40 2.91 20.89
CA ALA A 247 -4.48 3.42 21.91
C ALA A 247 -3.38 4.35 21.36
N PHE A 248 -3.68 5.04 20.26
CA PHE A 248 -2.75 5.82 19.47
C PHE A 248 -3.27 7.27 19.38
N PRO A 249 -2.57 8.28 19.90
CA PRO A 249 -3.02 9.65 19.76
C PRO A 249 -2.70 10.12 18.33
N ILE A 250 -3.71 10.31 17.49
CA ILE A 250 -3.54 11.02 16.22
C ILE A 250 -3.97 12.47 16.47
N VAL A 251 -3.12 13.42 16.06
CA VAL A 251 -3.49 14.84 16.08
C VAL A 251 -4.51 15.01 14.97
N ASP A 252 -5.71 15.49 15.31
CA ASP A 252 -6.74 15.80 14.33
C ASP A 252 -6.14 16.67 13.21
N GLN A 253 -6.29 16.23 11.96
CA GLN A 253 -5.96 17.00 10.76
C GLN A 253 -7.08 18.00 10.43
#